data_AF-A0A4S3FGI3-F1
#
_entry.id   AF-A0A4S3FGI3-F1
#
_cell.length_a   1.000
_cell.length_b   1.000
_cell.length_c   1.000
_cell.angle_alpha   90.00
_cell.angle_beta   90.00
_cell.angle_gamma   90.00
#
_symmetry.space_group_name_H-M   'P 1'
#
loop_
_entity.id
_entity.type
_entity.pdbx_description
1 polymer ?
#
loop_
_entity_poly.entity_id
_entity_poly.type
_entity_poly.pdbx_seq_one_letter_code
_entity_poly.pdbx_strand_id
1 'polypeptide(L)'
;MPSSGMLGLTMNKSTKHTAGHVQTVSHYDQNAEKFVAQYESLTFEHVHSTLLDVLPPPGATILDVGAGSGRDAAWFAAKGYDVVAAEPSEAMRTLARQRHPSPRIHWVADSLPDLAQVRRLGLTFDLILLSAVWMHVPPASRQRALRKLATLLSPNGRIAISLRLGPPDTDRAMYEVTLPELTAMAHQFGLRLVRTDDSPDKLGRPGISWATAVLGLPDDGLGALPLLRHLILTDGKSSTYKIALLRILARVADTAAGAARHEPDSVVLPMGLVALFWLRMYKPLIEGGLPQMPPNRAGNTPGFVTSNFTALRSIRPVDLRAGMEFHDDTARHLHGSLWEIARLIREMPVRYLRWPASDDNIFHIKHQRRTSTPSSLRIDDPFLWSFGEFHVPLQIWDALSHYNVWVEPVLIGEWVRLMESYSGQLGPTIGQTAYSLLAWADPERDTRLARTAVERLRSQGKPVYCVWSGQRLRDDYDIDHCFPFAAWPCGDAWNLMPASKRINNEKSNRLVTQAALERASERIGEWWEDAFLSAGAGERRRFFLEAEQTLPMLQNAGSSLDLIDAMKVQRIRLAKDQGLRGWEPSIGRAL
;
A
#
# COMPACT_ATOMS: atom_id res chain seq x y z
N MET A 1 -1.15 -57.66 -58.00
CA MET A 1 -1.11 -57.17 -56.61
C MET A 1 -0.31 -55.87 -56.60
N PRO A 2 -0.97 -54.73 -56.40
CA PRO A 2 -0.70 -53.97 -55.17
C PRO A 2 -1.98 -53.48 -54.48
N SER A 3 -1.89 -53.27 -53.17
CA SER A 3 -2.96 -52.91 -52.25
C SER A 3 -2.88 -51.45 -51.80
N SER A 4 -4.04 -50.81 -51.73
CA SER A 4 -4.30 -49.42 -51.35
C SER A 4 -3.93 -49.07 -49.91
N GLY A 5 -3.34 -47.88 -49.71
CA GLY A 5 -3.17 -47.23 -48.41
C GLY A 5 -4.03 -45.97 -48.32
N MET A 6 -4.89 -45.92 -47.30
CA MET A 6 -5.87 -44.87 -47.03
C MET A 6 -5.23 -43.76 -46.17
N LEU A 7 -5.21 -42.52 -46.64
CA LEU A 7 -4.79 -41.34 -45.86
C LEU A 7 -5.90 -40.92 -44.89
N GLY A 8 -5.66 -41.02 -43.59
CA GLY A 8 -6.46 -40.38 -42.56
C GLY A 8 -5.96 -38.96 -42.29
N LEU A 9 -6.76 -37.94 -42.63
CA LEU A 9 -6.53 -36.55 -42.23
C LEU A 9 -6.80 -36.38 -40.73
N THR A 10 -5.77 -36.04 -39.95
CA THR A 10 -5.91 -35.55 -38.58
C THR A 10 -6.25 -34.06 -38.59
N MET A 11 -7.46 -33.69 -38.17
CA MET A 11 -7.84 -32.29 -37.97
C MET A 11 -7.12 -31.68 -36.74
N ASN A 12 -6.58 -30.48 -36.94
CA ASN A 12 -5.74 -29.73 -36.00
C ASN A 12 -6.51 -29.20 -34.76
N LYS A 13 -5.88 -29.09 -33.58
CA LYS A 13 -6.54 -28.68 -32.32
C LYS A 13 -7.17 -27.27 -32.35
N SER A 14 -6.65 -26.38 -33.19
CA SER A 14 -7.16 -25.00 -33.33
C SER A 14 -8.55 -24.90 -33.98
N THR A 15 -8.97 -25.89 -34.79
CA THR A 15 -10.27 -25.88 -35.46
C THR A 15 -11.41 -26.40 -34.57
N LYS A 16 -11.11 -27.22 -33.56
CA LYS A 16 -12.12 -27.68 -32.58
C LYS A 16 -12.60 -26.56 -31.65
N HIS A 17 -11.71 -25.63 -31.28
CA HIS A 17 -12.05 -24.49 -30.42
C HIS A 17 -12.98 -23.48 -31.10
N THR A 18 -12.75 -23.22 -32.39
CA THR A 18 -13.57 -22.32 -33.20
C THR A 18 -14.93 -22.94 -33.51
N ALA A 19 -15.00 -24.24 -33.77
CA ALA A 19 -16.26 -24.94 -34.09
C ALA A 19 -17.31 -24.86 -32.96
N GLY A 20 -16.93 -25.12 -31.71
CA GLY A 20 -17.87 -25.08 -30.57
C GLY A 20 -18.38 -23.66 -30.24
N HIS A 21 -17.51 -22.65 -30.38
CA HIS A 21 -17.90 -21.24 -30.17
C HIS A 21 -18.87 -20.77 -31.26
N VAL A 22 -18.58 -21.07 -32.53
CA VAL A 22 -19.44 -20.72 -33.67
C VAL A 22 -20.81 -21.39 -33.55
N GLN A 23 -20.86 -22.64 -33.09
CA GLN A 23 -22.12 -23.36 -32.86
C GLN A 23 -22.98 -22.71 -31.75
N THR A 24 -22.38 -22.28 -30.63
CA THR A 24 -23.12 -21.60 -29.56
C THR A 24 -23.69 -20.26 -30.02
N VAL A 25 -22.88 -19.38 -30.63
CA VAL A 25 -23.34 -18.06 -31.08
C VAL A 25 -24.45 -18.20 -32.12
N SER A 26 -24.30 -19.13 -33.08
CA SER A 26 -25.33 -19.40 -34.09
C SER A 26 -26.66 -19.87 -33.47
N HIS A 27 -26.62 -20.68 -32.40
CA HIS A 27 -27.84 -21.12 -31.71
C HIS A 27 -28.56 -19.95 -31.03
N TYR A 28 -27.81 -19.03 -30.42
CA TYR A 28 -28.36 -17.82 -29.82
C TYR A 28 -28.92 -16.86 -30.87
N ASP A 29 -28.24 -16.69 -32.01
CA ASP A 29 -28.74 -15.85 -33.11
C ASP A 29 -30.07 -16.38 -33.68
N GLN A 30 -30.19 -17.70 -33.88
CA GLN A 30 -31.41 -18.31 -34.43
C GLN A 30 -32.61 -18.28 -33.49
N ASN A 31 -32.38 -18.19 -32.18
CA ASN A 31 -33.41 -18.29 -31.14
C ASN A 31 -33.50 -17.01 -30.28
N ALA A 32 -33.00 -15.88 -30.79
CA ALA A 32 -32.78 -14.67 -30.00
C ALA A 32 -34.06 -14.16 -29.32
N GLU A 33 -35.18 -14.08 -30.02
CA GLU A 33 -36.45 -13.60 -29.46
C GLU A 33 -36.91 -14.46 -28.26
N LYS A 34 -36.81 -15.78 -28.38
CA LYS A 34 -37.16 -16.73 -27.32
C LYS A 34 -36.28 -16.54 -26.09
N PHE A 35 -34.96 -16.43 -26.28
CA PHE A 35 -34.04 -16.24 -25.17
C PHE A 35 -34.18 -14.87 -24.51
N VAL A 36 -34.38 -13.82 -25.31
CA VAL A 36 -34.66 -12.48 -24.77
C VAL A 36 -35.92 -12.51 -23.92
N ALA A 37 -37.03 -13.06 -24.41
CA ALA A 37 -38.27 -13.16 -23.63
C ALA A 37 -38.07 -13.94 -22.32
N GLN A 38 -37.33 -15.05 -22.36
CA GLN A 38 -37.05 -15.87 -21.19
C GLN A 38 -36.15 -15.16 -20.17
N TYR A 39 -35.09 -14.47 -20.62
CA TYR A 39 -34.13 -13.84 -19.70
C TYR A 39 -34.71 -12.58 -19.05
N GLU A 40 -35.58 -11.87 -19.78
CA GLU A 40 -36.32 -10.70 -19.30
C GLU A 40 -37.49 -11.04 -18.37
N SER A 41 -37.89 -12.32 -18.27
CA SER A 41 -38.92 -12.73 -17.30
C SER A 41 -38.41 -12.77 -15.86
N LEU A 42 -37.10 -12.60 -15.65
CA LEU A 42 -36.46 -12.52 -14.34
C LEU A 42 -35.89 -11.12 -14.16
N THR A 43 -35.89 -10.60 -12.93
CA THR A 43 -35.21 -9.33 -12.61
C THR A 43 -33.76 -9.58 -12.19
N PHE A 44 -32.92 -8.53 -12.27
CA PHE A 44 -31.55 -8.59 -11.78
C PHE A 44 -31.51 -9.05 -10.33
N GLU A 45 -32.31 -8.44 -9.45
CA GLU A 45 -32.34 -8.77 -8.02
C GLU A 45 -32.76 -10.21 -7.76
N HIS A 46 -33.61 -10.78 -8.61
CA HIS A 46 -34.03 -12.18 -8.44
C HIS A 46 -32.91 -13.17 -8.80
N VAL A 47 -32.05 -12.81 -9.77
CA VAL A 47 -30.92 -13.64 -10.21
C VAL A 47 -29.68 -13.42 -9.33
N HIS A 48 -29.43 -12.17 -8.93
CA HIS A 48 -28.16 -11.70 -8.38
C HIS A 48 -28.31 -11.10 -6.97
N SER A 49 -29.32 -11.54 -6.19
CA SER A 49 -29.56 -11.01 -4.84
C SER A 49 -28.33 -11.07 -3.93
N THR A 50 -27.49 -12.09 -4.09
CA THR A 50 -26.26 -12.29 -3.31
C THR A 50 -25.09 -11.39 -3.74
N LEU A 51 -25.21 -10.71 -4.89
CA LEU A 51 -24.20 -9.77 -5.36
C LEU A 51 -24.41 -8.34 -4.84
N LEU A 52 -25.60 -8.01 -4.32
CA LEU A 52 -25.98 -6.62 -4.01
C LEU A 52 -25.07 -5.94 -2.98
N ASP A 53 -24.58 -6.68 -1.99
CA ASP A 53 -23.68 -6.22 -0.93
C ASP A 53 -22.20 -6.21 -1.35
N VAL A 54 -21.86 -6.80 -2.50
CA VAL A 54 -20.50 -6.80 -3.05
C VAL A 54 -20.36 -5.92 -4.30
N LEU A 55 -21.40 -5.17 -4.67
CA LEU A 55 -21.31 -4.20 -5.75
C LEU A 55 -20.41 -3.02 -5.38
N PRO A 56 -19.64 -2.47 -6.35
CA PRO A 56 -18.94 -1.20 -6.14
C PRO A 56 -19.95 -0.05 -5.95
N PRO A 57 -19.54 1.11 -5.41
CA PRO A 57 -20.42 2.26 -5.29
C PRO A 57 -20.89 2.78 -6.68
N PRO A 58 -22.06 3.44 -6.78
CA PRO A 58 -22.54 4.04 -8.02
C PRO A 58 -21.52 4.96 -8.69
N GLY A 59 -21.48 4.95 -10.03
CA GLY A 59 -20.48 5.66 -10.83
C GLY A 59 -19.25 4.81 -11.21
N ALA A 60 -19.17 3.57 -10.73
CA ALA A 60 -18.17 2.59 -11.14
C ALA A 60 -18.40 2.08 -12.58
N THR A 61 -17.35 1.51 -13.18
CA THR A 61 -17.38 0.96 -14.55
C THR A 61 -17.55 -0.57 -14.51
N ILE A 62 -18.55 -1.08 -15.22
CA ILE A 62 -18.95 -2.49 -15.20
C ILE A 62 -18.73 -3.12 -16.59
N LEU A 63 -18.18 -4.33 -16.62
CA LEU A 63 -18.15 -5.17 -17.83
C LEU A 63 -19.15 -6.32 -17.68
N ASP A 64 -20.19 -6.33 -18.50
CA ASP A 64 -21.14 -7.44 -18.61
C ASP A 64 -20.71 -8.34 -19.79
N VAL A 65 -20.13 -9.50 -19.48
CA VAL A 65 -19.62 -10.45 -20.49
C VAL A 65 -20.70 -11.47 -20.79
N GLY A 66 -21.08 -11.58 -22.07
CA GLY A 66 -22.25 -12.32 -22.54
C GLY A 66 -23.55 -11.65 -22.10
N ALA A 67 -23.66 -10.34 -22.35
CA ALA A 67 -24.75 -9.50 -21.85
C ALA A 67 -26.16 -9.93 -22.33
N GLY A 68 -26.26 -10.78 -23.36
CA GLY A 68 -27.51 -11.40 -23.77
C GLY A 68 -28.61 -10.40 -24.09
N SER A 69 -29.73 -10.46 -23.36
CA SER A 69 -30.88 -9.56 -23.55
C SER A 69 -30.63 -8.13 -23.08
N GLY A 70 -29.51 -7.88 -22.40
CA GLY A 70 -29.18 -6.59 -21.80
C GLY A 70 -29.85 -6.33 -20.45
N ARG A 71 -30.56 -7.31 -19.86
CA ARG A 71 -31.23 -7.16 -18.55
C ARG A 71 -30.28 -6.65 -17.48
N ASP A 72 -29.13 -7.31 -17.32
CA ASP A 72 -28.18 -7.01 -16.25
C ASP A 72 -27.49 -5.65 -16.52
N ALA A 73 -27.04 -5.41 -17.75
CA ALA A 73 -26.54 -4.11 -18.19
C ALA A 73 -27.53 -2.94 -17.99
N ALA A 74 -28.81 -3.15 -18.28
CA ALA A 74 -29.85 -2.14 -18.10
C ALA A 74 -30.08 -1.80 -16.63
N TRP A 75 -30.05 -2.82 -15.75
CA TRP A 75 -30.15 -2.62 -14.32
C TRP A 75 -28.98 -1.79 -13.79
N PHE A 76 -27.75 -2.12 -14.15
CA PHE A 76 -26.57 -1.33 -13.76
C PHE A 76 -26.66 0.10 -14.30
N ALA A 77 -26.99 0.30 -15.56
CA ALA A 77 -27.15 1.63 -16.13
C ALA A 77 -28.21 2.47 -15.38
N ALA A 78 -29.33 1.87 -14.97
CA ALA A 78 -30.36 2.53 -14.18
C ALA A 78 -29.92 2.90 -12.76
N LYS A 79 -28.91 2.20 -12.21
CA LYS A 79 -28.28 2.52 -10.93
C LYS A 79 -27.12 3.52 -11.03
N GLY A 80 -26.85 4.05 -12.22
CA GLY A 80 -25.84 5.10 -12.44
C GLY A 80 -24.43 4.59 -12.74
N TYR A 81 -24.28 3.31 -13.06
CA TYR A 81 -23.01 2.75 -13.54
C TYR A 81 -22.83 2.98 -15.04
N ASP A 82 -21.58 3.03 -15.49
CA ASP A 82 -21.24 2.97 -16.92
C ASP A 82 -20.90 1.53 -17.29
N VAL A 83 -21.59 0.98 -18.29
CA VAL A 83 -21.57 -0.45 -18.60
C VAL A 83 -21.01 -0.71 -19.99
N VAL A 84 -19.97 -1.52 -20.08
CA VAL A 84 -19.55 -2.15 -21.35
C VAL A 84 -20.22 -3.51 -21.44
N ALA A 85 -21.11 -3.69 -22.41
CA ALA A 85 -21.87 -4.92 -22.62
C ALA A 85 -21.27 -5.70 -23.80
N ALA A 86 -20.48 -6.74 -23.51
CA ALA A 86 -19.86 -7.60 -24.49
C ALA A 86 -20.78 -8.77 -24.82
N GLU A 87 -21.28 -8.86 -26.06
CA GLU A 87 -22.17 -9.95 -26.49
C GLU A 87 -21.80 -10.33 -27.93
N PRO A 88 -21.43 -11.58 -28.25
CA PRO A 88 -21.05 -11.96 -29.61
C PRO A 88 -22.22 -12.14 -30.59
N SER A 89 -23.43 -12.51 -30.13
CA SER A 89 -24.60 -12.68 -31.00
C SER A 89 -25.12 -11.34 -31.51
N GLU A 90 -25.22 -11.20 -32.83
CA GLU A 90 -25.71 -9.97 -33.44
C GLU A 90 -27.22 -9.79 -33.23
N ALA A 91 -28.00 -10.87 -33.31
CA ALA A 91 -29.43 -10.81 -33.09
C ALA A 91 -29.76 -10.43 -31.63
N MET A 92 -29.07 -11.05 -30.65
CA MET A 92 -29.24 -10.72 -29.23
C MET A 92 -28.86 -9.26 -28.94
N ARG A 93 -27.68 -8.80 -29.40
CA ARG A 93 -27.27 -7.39 -29.25
C ARG A 93 -28.28 -6.41 -29.85
N THR A 94 -28.84 -6.73 -31.02
CA THR A 94 -29.78 -5.85 -31.72
C THR A 94 -31.08 -5.71 -30.94
N LEU A 95 -31.66 -6.83 -30.49
CA LEU A 95 -32.86 -6.82 -29.65
C LEU A 95 -32.62 -6.12 -28.31
N ALA A 96 -31.48 -6.38 -27.68
CA ALA A 96 -31.11 -5.77 -26.40
C ALA A 96 -30.96 -4.24 -26.50
N ARG A 97 -30.33 -3.73 -27.57
CA ARG A 97 -30.21 -2.28 -27.85
C ARG A 97 -31.56 -1.62 -28.06
N GLN A 98 -32.48 -2.28 -28.76
CA GLN A 98 -33.83 -1.77 -28.99
C GLN A 98 -34.63 -1.71 -27.68
N ARG A 99 -34.48 -2.73 -26.83
CA ARG A 99 -35.22 -2.85 -25.58
C ARG A 99 -34.70 -1.90 -24.48
N HIS A 100 -33.39 -1.71 -24.41
CA HIS A 100 -32.73 -0.96 -23.34
C HIS A 100 -31.92 0.23 -23.90
N PRO A 101 -32.60 1.29 -24.42
CA PRO A 101 -31.93 2.47 -24.94
C PRO A 101 -31.40 3.33 -23.80
N SER A 102 -30.17 3.08 -23.36
CA SER A 102 -29.48 3.88 -22.35
C SER A 102 -28.15 4.40 -22.88
N PRO A 103 -27.83 5.69 -22.67
CA PRO A 103 -26.53 6.26 -23.07
C PRO A 103 -25.36 5.71 -22.25
N ARG A 104 -25.63 5.02 -21.14
CA ARG A 104 -24.62 4.41 -20.26
C ARG A 104 -24.28 2.97 -20.63
N ILE A 105 -24.91 2.39 -21.66
CA ILE A 105 -24.63 1.02 -22.12
C ILE A 105 -23.87 1.08 -23.44
N HIS A 106 -22.62 0.62 -23.41
CA HIS A 106 -21.71 0.55 -24.53
C HIS A 106 -21.60 -0.88 -25.03
N TRP A 107 -22.33 -1.19 -26.11
CA TRP A 107 -22.41 -2.53 -26.68
C TRP A 107 -21.21 -2.87 -27.57
N VAL A 108 -20.54 -3.98 -27.28
CA VAL A 108 -19.36 -4.45 -28.02
C VAL A 108 -19.58 -5.88 -28.55
N ALA A 109 -19.31 -6.09 -29.83
CA ALA A 109 -19.31 -7.42 -30.43
C ALA A 109 -17.98 -8.13 -30.10
N ASP A 110 -17.95 -8.89 -29.01
CA ASP A 110 -16.74 -9.53 -28.50
C ASP A 110 -17.06 -10.79 -27.69
N SER A 111 -16.08 -11.64 -27.45
CA SER A 111 -16.27 -12.88 -26.71
C SER A 111 -15.04 -13.39 -25.97
N LEU A 112 -15.28 -14.31 -25.04
CA LEU A 112 -14.23 -15.13 -24.45
C LEU A 112 -13.67 -16.13 -25.47
N PRO A 113 -12.38 -16.51 -25.35
CA PRO A 113 -11.47 -16.22 -24.24
C PRO A 113 -10.68 -14.90 -24.38
N ASP A 114 -10.84 -14.15 -25.47
CA ASP A 114 -9.88 -13.09 -25.82
C ASP A 114 -10.30 -11.69 -25.42
N LEU A 115 -11.61 -11.38 -25.47
CA LEU A 115 -12.16 -10.04 -25.24
C LEU A 115 -11.32 -8.97 -25.96
N ALA A 116 -11.06 -9.20 -27.24
CA ALA A 116 -10.07 -8.46 -28.01
C ALA A 116 -10.47 -7.00 -28.25
N GLN A 117 -11.77 -6.73 -28.44
CA GLN A 117 -12.31 -5.40 -28.60
C GLN A 117 -12.32 -4.65 -27.27
N VAL A 118 -12.83 -5.30 -26.21
CA VAL A 118 -12.89 -4.72 -24.86
C VAL A 118 -11.50 -4.32 -24.39
N ARG A 119 -10.50 -5.18 -24.58
CA ARG A 119 -9.10 -4.88 -24.24
C ARG A 119 -8.50 -3.71 -25.03
N ARG A 120 -8.98 -3.44 -26.25
CA ARG A 120 -8.52 -2.29 -27.05
C ARG A 120 -9.10 -0.96 -26.59
N LEU A 121 -10.13 -0.97 -25.73
CA LEU A 121 -10.69 0.26 -25.16
C LEU A 121 -9.74 0.91 -24.14
N GLY A 122 -8.76 0.18 -23.60
CA GLY A 122 -7.85 0.69 -22.56
C GLY A 122 -8.54 0.97 -21.22
N LEU A 123 -9.73 0.41 -21.02
CA LEU A 123 -10.51 0.52 -19.78
C LEU A 123 -10.17 -0.63 -18.83
N THR A 124 -10.34 -0.35 -17.53
CA THR A 124 -10.40 -1.35 -16.46
C THR A 124 -11.78 -1.28 -15.81
N PHE A 125 -12.19 -2.36 -15.12
CA PHE A 125 -13.54 -2.52 -14.61
C PHE A 125 -13.53 -2.84 -13.11
N ASP A 126 -14.43 -2.18 -12.39
CA ASP A 126 -14.64 -2.37 -10.95
C ASP A 126 -15.45 -3.64 -10.66
N LEU A 127 -16.29 -4.05 -11.62
CA LEU A 127 -16.95 -5.35 -11.63
C LEU A 127 -16.98 -5.92 -13.04
N ILE A 128 -16.62 -7.19 -13.18
CA ILE A 128 -16.84 -7.97 -14.39
C ILE A 128 -17.86 -9.06 -14.07
N LEU A 129 -19.02 -9.03 -14.72
CA LEU A 129 -20.09 -10.01 -14.55
C LEU A 129 -20.06 -11.04 -15.69
N LEU A 130 -20.08 -12.32 -15.33
CA LEU A 130 -20.28 -13.46 -16.22
C LEU A 130 -21.54 -14.22 -15.75
N SER A 131 -22.70 -13.70 -16.15
CA SER A 131 -24.01 -14.24 -15.80
C SER A 131 -24.40 -15.36 -16.78
N ALA A 132 -24.30 -16.61 -16.36
CA ALA A 132 -24.65 -17.78 -17.17
C ALA A 132 -23.81 -17.93 -18.46
N VAL A 133 -22.51 -17.61 -18.38
CA VAL A 133 -21.59 -17.66 -19.54
C VAL A 133 -20.49 -18.72 -19.40
N TRP A 134 -20.00 -19.00 -18.20
CA TRP A 134 -18.78 -19.78 -18.00
C TRP A 134 -18.87 -21.23 -18.53
N MET A 135 -20.06 -21.84 -18.46
CA MET A 135 -20.34 -23.18 -19.02
C MET A 135 -20.16 -23.24 -20.54
N HIS A 136 -20.18 -22.12 -21.26
CA HIS A 136 -19.95 -22.08 -22.71
C HIS A 136 -18.47 -21.99 -23.07
N VAL A 137 -17.58 -21.74 -22.10
CA VAL A 137 -16.14 -21.66 -22.34
C VAL A 137 -15.52 -23.06 -22.33
N PRO A 138 -14.90 -23.52 -23.45
CA PRO A 138 -14.26 -24.83 -23.50
C PRO A 138 -13.17 -24.96 -22.42
N PRO A 139 -13.00 -26.11 -21.76
CA PRO A 139 -12.02 -26.28 -20.68
C PRO A 139 -10.60 -25.82 -21.03
N ALA A 140 -10.10 -26.13 -22.23
CA ALA A 140 -8.77 -25.71 -22.67
C ALA A 140 -8.63 -24.19 -22.90
N SER A 141 -9.74 -23.44 -22.98
CA SER A 141 -9.76 -21.99 -23.13
C SER A 141 -9.98 -21.24 -21.81
N ARG A 142 -10.43 -21.91 -20.75
CA ARG A 142 -10.79 -21.28 -19.45
C ARG A 142 -9.63 -20.56 -18.80
N GLN A 143 -8.44 -21.17 -18.80
CA GLN A 143 -7.23 -20.55 -18.24
C GLN A 143 -6.88 -19.24 -18.98
N ARG A 144 -7.00 -19.22 -20.32
CA ARG A 144 -6.78 -18.01 -21.12
C ARG A 144 -7.85 -16.95 -20.83
N ALA A 145 -9.12 -17.35 -20.80
CA ALA A 145 -10.25 -16.48 -20.48
C ALA A 145 -10.06 -15.78 -19.13
N LEU A 146 -9.77 -16.57 -18.07
CA LEU A 146 -9.61 -16.03 -16.72
C LEU A 146 -8.42 -15.07 -16.62
N ARG A 147 -7.30 -15.39 -17.28
CA ARG A 147 -6.16 -14.46 -17.37
C ARG A 147 -6.54 -13.13 -18.03
N LYS A 148 -7.34 -13.16 -19.10
CA LYS A 148 -7.78 -11.92 -19.79
C LYS A 148 -8.73 -11.10 -18.92
N LEU A 149 -9.65 -11.75 -18.22
CA LEU A 149 -10.54 -11.10 -17.26
C LEU A 149 -9.74 -10.44 -16.11
N ALA A 150 -8.76 -11.15 -15.55
CA ALA A 150 -7.90 -10.59 -14.49
C ALA A 150 -7.17 -9.32 -14.94
N THR A 151 -6.69 -9.26 -16.19
CA THR A 151 -6.01 -8.06 -16.73
C THR A 151 -6.92 -6.88 -17.01
N LEU A 152 -8.24 -7.08 -16.96
CA LEU A 152 -9.25 -6.04 -17.17
C LEU A 152 -9.78 -5.46 -15.85
N LEU A 153 -9.38 -5.99 -14.70
CA LEU A 153 -9.82 -5.47 -13.41
C LEU A 153 -9.15 -4.13 -13.08
N SER A 154 -9.95 -3.20 -12.57
CA SER A 154 -9.45 -2.08 -11.79
C SER A 154 -8.80 -2.62 -10.50
N PRO A 155 -7.92 -1.86 -9.84
CA PRO A 155 -7.56 -2.17 -8.45
C PRO A 155 -8.83 -2.35 -7.60
N ASN A 156 -8.85 -3.36 -6.72
CA ASN A 156 -10.03 -3.77 -5.93
C ASN A 156 -11.26 -4.24 -6.73
N GLY A 157 -11.14 -4.33 -8.06
CA GLY A 157 -12.18 -4.83 -8.93
C GLY A 157 -12.50 -6.30 -8.67
N ARG A 158 -13.75 -6.69 -8.93
CA ARG A 158 -14.25 -8.05 -8.72
C ARG A 158 -14.69 -8.71 -10.02
N ILE A 159 -14.58 -10.03 -10.10
CA ILE A 159 -15.21 -10.85 -11.15
C ILE A 159 -16.30 -11.68 -10.48
N ALA A 160 -17.55 -11.51 -10.89
CA ALA A 160 -18.66 -12.36 -10.46
C ALA A 160 -18.97 -13.36 -11.58
N ILE A 161 -18.86 -14.66 -11.29
CA ILE A 161 -19.10 -15.74 -12.25
C ILE A 161 -20.17 -16.66 -11.70
N SER A 162 -21.26 -16.87 -12.45
CA SER A 162 -22.23 -17.91 -12.10
C SER A 162 -21.91 -19.23 -12.79
N LEU A 163 -21.88 -20.29 -11.99
CA LEU A 163 -21.58 -21.66 -12.37
C LEU A 163 -22.89 -22.44 -12.40
N ARG A 164 -23.26 -22.95 -13.58
CA ARG A 164 -24.41 -23.85 -13.72
C ARG A 164 -24.00 -25.26 -13.38
N LEU A 165 -24.52 -25.79 -12.28
CA LEU A 165 -24.27 -27.14 -11.81
C LEU A 165 -25.40 -28.06 -12.29
N GLY A 166 -25.04 -29.26 -12.74
CA GLY A 166 -25.97 -30.26 -13.28
C GLY A 166 -25.65 -30.66 -14.73
N PRO A 167 -26.43 -31.58 -15.32
CA PRO A 167 -26.14 -32.15 -16.63
C PRO A 167 -26.06 -31.09 -17.74
N PRO A 168 -25.15 -31.25 -18.72
CA PRO A 168 -25.02 -30.33 -19.84
C PRO A 168 -26.30 -30.33 -20.68
N ASP A 169 -26.61 -29.16 -21.25
CA ASP A 169 -27.64 -29.03 -22.27
C ASP A 169 -27.12 -29.64 -23.57
N THR A 170 -27.91 -30.48 -24.26
CA THR A 170 -27.50 -31.15 -25.50
C THR A 170 -27.61 -30.25 -26.73
N ASP A 171 -28.43 -29.21 -26.67
CA ASP A 171 -28.71 -28.33 -27.81
C ASP A 171 -27.72 -27.17 -27.92
N ARG A 172 -26.97 -26.93 -26.84
CA ARG A 172 -25.99 -25.85 -26.71
C ARG A 172 -24.64 -26.44 -26.33
N ALA A 173 -23.55 -25.97 -26.92
CA ALA A 173 -22.22 -26.42 -26.47
C ALA A 173 -21.96 -25.89 -25.05
N MET A 174 -22.21 -26.76 -24.07
CA MET A 174 -22.00 -26.55 -22.65
C MET A 174 -21.01 -27.58 -22.11
N TYR A 175 -20.16 -27.13 -21.20
CA TYR A 175 -19.15 -27.93 -20.54
C TYR A 175 -19.40 -27.91 -19.03
N GLU A 176 -19.11 -29.02 -18.36
CA GLU A 176 -19.17 -29.12 -16.90
C GLU A 176 -18.28 -28.06 -16.25
N VAL A 177 -18.78 -27.45 -15.18
CA VAL A 177 -18.08 -26.40 -14.42
C VAL A 177 -18.13 -26.74 -12.94
N THR A 178 -17.02 -26.48 -12.23
CA THR A 178 -16.96 -26.67 -10.78
C THR A 178 -16.25 -25.50 -10.11
N LEU A 179 -16.64 -25.21 -8.87
CA LEU A 179 -15.98 -24.18 -8.06
C LEU A 179 -14.50 -24.51 -7.80
N PRO A 180 -14.10 -25.77 -7.46
CA PRO A 180 -12.69 -26.11 -7.28
C PRO A 180 -11.83 -25.86 -8.53
N GLU A 181 -12.32 -26.19 -9.72
CA GLU A 181 -11.60 -25.92 -10.98
C GLU A 181 -11.40 -24.42 -11.20
N LEU A 182 -12.47 -23.62 -11.02
CA LEU A 182 -12.40 -22.17 -11.16
C LEU A 182 -11.42 -21.55 -10.16
N THR A 183 -11.52 -21.94 -8.88
CA THR A 183 -10.66 -21.42 -7.80
C THR A 183 -9.19 -21.80 -8.02
N ALA A 184 -8.90 -23.03 -8.42
CA ALA A 184 -7.53 -23.46 -8.73
C ALA A 184 -6.91 -22.66 -9.88
N MET A 185 -7.68 -22.35 -10.93
CA MET A 185 -7.22 -21.48 -12.02
C MET A 185 -7.08 -20.02 -11.57
N ALA A 186 -7.99 -19.51 -10.74
CA ALA A 186 -7.97 -18.14 -10.24
C ALA A 186 -6.67 -17.85 -9.47
N HIS A 187 -6.26 -18.78 -8.59
CA HIS A 187 -5.02 -18.67 -7.83
C HIS A 187 -3.77 -18.54 -8.69
N GLN A 188 -3.73 -19.17 -9.87
CA GLN A 188 -2.58 -19.05 -10.80
C GLN A 188 -2.40 -17.64 -11.37
N PHE A 189 -3.46 -16.81 -11.31
CA PHE A 189 -3.45 -15.42 -11.79
C PHE A 189 -3.54 -14.41 -10.66
N GLY A 190 -3.27 -14.82 -9.43
CA GLY A 190 -3.31 -13.96 -8.25
C GLY A 190 -4.73 -13.61 -7.78
N LEU A 191 -5.77 -14.11 -8.44
CA LEU A 191 -7.15 -13.95 -7.99
C LEU A 191 -7.42 -14.87 -6.80
N ARG A 192 -8.17 -14.37 -5.82
CA ARG A 192 -8.68 -15.16 -4.70
C ARG A 192 -10.19 -15.25 -4.75
N LEU A 193 -10.73 -16.37 -4.26
CA LEU A 193 -12.15 -16.48 -3.99
C LEU A 193 -12.49 -15.59 -2.79
N VAL A 194 -13.22 -14.52 -3.03
CA VAL A 194 -13.69 -13.57 -2.01
C VAL A 194 -14.96 -14.09 -1.37
N ARG A 195 -15.86 -14.64 -2.19
CA ARG A 195 -17.17 -15.14 -1.75
C ARG A 195 -17.69 -16.22 -2.69
N THR A 196 -18.49 -17.13 -2.15
CA THR A 196 -19.30 -18.06 -2.92
C THR A 196 -20.70 -18.16 -2.33
N ASP A 197 -21.73 -18.23 -3.17
CA ASP A 197 -23.11 -18.43 -2.75
C ASP A 197 -23.80 -19.43 -3.67
N ASP A 198 -24.48 -20.41 -3.08
CA ASP A 198 -25.29 -21.36 -3.84
C ASP A 198 -26.73 -20.83 -4.01
N SER A 199 -27.36 -21.13 -5.14
CA SER A 199 -28.75 -20.78 -5.39
C SER A 199 -29.48 -21.83 -6.25
N PRO A 200 -30.81 -22.00 -6.05
CA PRO A 200 -31.61 -22.88 -6.90
C PRO A 200 -31.78 -22.29 -8.30
N ASP A 201 -32.08 -23.13 -9.31
CA ASP A 201 -32.39 -22.66 -10.65
C ASP A 201 -33.68 -21.83 -10.70
N LYS A 202 -33.55 -20.52 -10.97
CA LYS A 202 -34.69 -19.59 -11.02
C LYS A 202 -35.62 -19.80 -12.21
N LEU A 203 -35.19 -20.58 -13.20
CA LEU A 203 -36.01 -21.02 -14.34
C LEU A 203 -36.70 -22.37 -14.10
N GLY A 204 -36.53 -22.98 -12.92
CA GLY A 204 -37.23 -24.19 -12.50
C GLY A 204 -36.81 -25.47 -13.25
N ARG A 205 -35.61 -25.51 -13.84
CA ARG A 205 -35.15 -26.69 -14.60
C ARG A 205 -34.74 -27.83 -13.65
N PRO A 206 -35.21 -29.07 -13.89
CA PRO A 206 -34.93 -30.19 -13.00
C PRO A 206 -33.44 -30.55 -13.02
N GLY A 207 -32.87 -30.79 -11.84
CA GLY A 207 -31.48 -31.21 -11.67
C GLY A 207 -30.44 -30.12 -11.90
N ILE A 208 -30.86 -28.86 -12.04
CA ILE A 208 -29.96 -27.70 -12.21
C ILE A 208 -29.94 -26.86 -10.93
N SER A 209 -28.73 -26.49 -10.52
CA SER A 209 -28.49 -25.49 -9.47
C SER A 209 -27.38 -24.54 -9.90
N TRP A 210 -27.16 -23.50 -9.12
CA TRP A 210 -26.16 -22.47 -9.41
C TRP A 210 -25.26 -22.22 -8.21
N ALA A 211 -24.01 -21.87 -8.50
CA ALA A 211 -23.10 -21.26 -7.54
C ALA A 211 -22.54 -19.97 -8.13
N THR A 212 -22.55 -18.88 -7.37
CA THR A 212 -21.94 -17.60 -7.77
C THR A 212 -20.62 -17.45 -7.06
N ALA A 213 -19.53 -17.39 -7.81
CA ALA A 213 -18.19 -17.15 -7.29
C ALA A 213 -17.80 -15.69 -7.53
N VAL A 214 -17.35 -15.00 -6.48
CA VAL A 214 -16.79 -13.65 -6.56
C VAL A 214 -15.28 -13.75 -6.37
N LEU A 215 -14.53 -13.37 -7.40
CA LEU A 215 -13.07 -13.35 -7.41
C LEU A 215 -12.56 -11.92 -7.31
N GLY A 216 -11.43 -11.70 -6.65
CA GLY A 216 -10.78 -10.39 -6.56
C GLY A 216 -9.26 -10.52 -6.51
N LEU A 217 -8.56 -9.46 -6.91
CA LEU A 217 -7.13 -9.32 -6.65
C LEU A 217 -6.91 -8.86 -5.20
N PRO A 218 -5.84 -9.32 -4.52
CA PRO A 218 -5.40 -8.67 -3.28
C PRO A 218 -5.07 -7.20 -3.58
N ASP A 219 -5.52 -6.28 -2.73
CA ASP A 219 -5.03 -4.89 -2.78
C ASP A 219 -3.57 -4.87 -2.34
N ASP A 220 -2.69 -4.34 -3.18
CA ASP A 220 -1.27 -4.12 -2.88
C ASP A 220 -0.93 -2.64 -2.63
N GLY A 221 -1.97 -1.80 -2.52
CA GLY A 221 -1.90 -0.36 -2.37
C GLY A 221 -2.07 0.40 -3.70
N LEU A 222 -2.00 -0.26 -4.86
CA LEU A 222 -2.22 0.42 -6.14
C LEU A 222 -3.62 1.06 -6.23
N GLY A 223 -4.61 0.48 -5.56
CA GLY A 223 -5.98 1.01 -5.55
C GLY A 223 -6.13 2.36 -4.88
N ALA A 224 -5.22 2.74 -3.97
CA ALA A 224 -5.25 4.04 -3.34
C ALA A 224 -4.51 5.13 -4.15
N LEU A 225 -3.75 4.80 -5.20
CA LEU A 225 -3.02 5.81 -5.99
C LEU A 225 -3.93 6.84 -6.68
N PRO A 226 -5.07 6.48 -7.30
CA PRO A 226 -6.01 7.47 -7.83
C PRO A 226 -6.56 8.39 -6.76
N LEU A 227 -6.87 7.86 -5.57
CA LEU A 227 -7.31 8.64 -4.43
C LEU A 227 -6.20 9.60 -3.97
N LEU A 228 -4.99 9.10 -3.74
CA LEU A 228 -3.84 9.92 -3.34
C LEU A 228 -3.58 11.02 -4.36
N ARG A 229 -3.62 10.72 -5.65
CA ARG A 229 -3.52 11.73 -6.72
C ARG A 229 -4.60 12.80 -6.56
N HIS A 230 -5.85 12.41 -6.34
CA HIS A 230 -6.95 13.36 -6.15
C HIS A 230 -6.72 14.24 -4.91
N LEU A 231 -6.39 13.65 -3.76
CA LEU A 231 -6.14 14.37 -2.51
C LEU A 231 -4.94 15.34 -2.63
N ILE A 232 -3.91 14.93 -3.37
CA ILE A 232 -2.69 15.72 -3.53
C ILE A 232 -2.90 16.84 -4.55
N LEU A 233 -3.49 16.58 -5.72
CA LEU A 233 -3.48 17.54 -6.83
C LEU A 233 -4.80 18.28 -7.04
N THR A 234 -5.94 17.65 -6.76
CA THR A 234 -7.26 18.17 -7.14
C THR A 234 -8.03 18.72 -5.94
N ASP A 235 -7.93 18.05 -4.80
CA ASP A 235 -8.67 18.40 -3.59
C ASP A 235 -8.27 19.80 -3.09
N GLY A 236 -9.28 20.58 -2.69
CA GLY A 236 -9.13 21.98 -2.32
C GLY A 236 -8.35 22.16 -1.02
N LYS A 237 -7.39 23.09 -1.02
CA LYS A 237 -6.46 23.33 0.09
C LYS A 237 -6.51 24.78 0.56
N SER A 238 -6.98 24.97 1.80
CA SER A 238 -6.95 26.26 2.50
C SER A 238 -5.66 26.49 3.30
N SER A 239 -4.82 25.46 3.44
CA SER A 239 -3.50 25.50 4.06
C SER A 239 -2.64 24.34 3.57
N THR A 240 -1.38 24.28 3.97
CA THR A 240 -0.48 23.15 3.66
C THR A 240 -0.77 21.88 4.46
N TYR A 241 -1.74 21.90 5.37
CA TYR A 241 -1.98 20.85 6.36
C TYR A 241 -2.31 19.48 5.74
N LYS A 242 -3.12 19.44 4.67
CA LYS A 242 -3.47 18.17 3.99
C LYS A 242 -2.23 17.48 3.44
N ILE A 243 -1.35 18.24 2.78
CA ILE A 243 -0.10 17.75 2.23
C ILE A 243 0.87 17.34 3.33
N ALA A 244 0.95 18.13 4.40
CA ALA A 244 1.75 17.78 5.57
C ALA A 244 1.33 16.45 6.20
N LEU A 245 0.03 16.23 6.41
CA LEU A 245 -0.45 14.98 6.99
C LEU A 245 -0.07 13.77 6.11
N LEU A 246 -0.37 13.82 4.81
CA LEU A 246 -0.04 12.74 3.89
C LEU A 246 1.46 12.46 3.86
N ARG A 247 2.29 13.50 3.87
CA ARG A 247 3.75 13.37 3.91
C ARG A 247 4.26 12.78 5.23
N ILE A 248 3.65 13.13 6.36
CA ILE A 248 3.98 12.52 7.66
C ILE A 248 3.66 11.04 7.64
N LEU A 249 2.47 10.65 7.15
CA LEU A 249 2.08 9.25 7.06
C LEU A 249 3.04 8.47 6.16
N ALA A 250 3.44 9.04 5.02
CA ALA A 250 4.44 8.47 4.13
C ALA A 250 5.79 8.28 4.83
N ARG A 251 6.25 9.30 5.57
CA ARG A 251 7.51 9.23 6.31
C ARG A 251 7.48 8.21 7.44
N VAL A 252 6.36 8.10 8.16
CA VAL A 252 6.19 7.11 9.25
C VAL A 252 6.18 5.69 8.67
N ALA A 253 5.49 5.46 7.56
CA ALA A 253 5.49 4.17 6.84
C ALA A 253 6.88 3.73 6.35
N ASP A 254 7.73 4.71 6.00
CA ASP A 254 9.09 4.48 5.54
C ASP A 254 10.09 4.25 6.69
N THR A 255 10.02 5.08 7.74
CA THR A 255 11.10 5.16 8.75
C THR A 255 10.73 4.77 10.17
N ALA A 256 9.44 4.68 10.51
CA ALA A 256 8.97 4.40 11.86
C ALA A 256 7.82 3.38 11.86
N ALA A 257 7.84 2.44 10.91
CA ALA A 257 6.81 1.42 10.76
C ALA A 257 6.72 0.48 11.99
N GLY A 258 7.80 0.35 12.78
CA GLY A 258 7.80 -0.43 14.02
C GLY A 258 6.83 0.12 15.08
N ALA A 259 6.54 1.42 15.06
CA ALA A 259 5.58 2.04 15.97
C ALA A 259 4.10 1.78 15.60
N ALA A 260 3.83 1.19 14.43
CA ALA A 260 2.48 0.96 13.93
C ALA A 260 1.90 -0.38 14.44
N ARG A 261 0.58 -0.40 14.69
CA ARG A 261 -0.17 -1.63 14.96
C ARG A 261 -1.03 -1.97 13.74
N HIS A 262 -0.94 -3.20 13.25
CA HIS A 262 -1.74 -3.65 12.12
C HIS A 262 -3.06 -4.26 12.59
N GLU A 263 -4.16 -3.78 12.03
CA GLU A 263 -5.52 -4.32 12.15
C GLU A 263 -5.98 -4.86 10.78
N PRO A 264 -7.10 -5.61 10.66
CA PRO A 264 -7.52 -6.22 9.40
C PRO A 264 -7.70 -5.23 8.24
N ASP A 265 -8.28 -4.05 8.51
CA ASP A 265 -8.63 -3.06 7.48
C ASP A 265 -7.90 -1.71 7.68
N SER A 266 -7.05 -1.62 8.71
CA SER A 266 -6.38 -0.37 9.08
C SER A 266 -5.00 -0.58 9.69
N VAL A 267 -4.21 0.48 9.69
CA VAL A 267 -2.98 0.59 10.46
C VAL A 267 -3.13 1.72 11.46
N VAL A 268 -2.86 1.42 12.72
CA VAL A 268 -3.02 2.33 13.85
C VAL A 268 -1.67 2.88 14.28
N LEU A 269 -1.56 4.20 14.28
CA LEU A 269 -0.36 4.94 14.69
C LEU A 269 -0.58 5.65 16.03
N PRO A 270 0.47 5.85 16.84
CA PRO A 270 0.39 6.74 18.00
C PRO A 270 0.15 8.17 17.54
N MET A 271 -0.89 8.83 18.04
CA MET A 271 -1.20 10.22 17.67
C MET A 271 -0.07 11.18 18.04
N GLY A 272 0.67 10.90 19.12
CA GLY A 272 1.84 11.66 19.52
C GLY A 272 2.98 11.58 18.52
N LEU A 273 3.13 10.45 17.82
CA LEU A 273 4.15 10.28 16.77
C LEU A 273 3.82 11.14 15.56
N VAL A 274 2.56 11.12 15.12
CA VAL A 274 2.08 11.97 14.02
C VAL A 274 2.28 13.46 14.38
N ALA A 275 1.95 13.86 15.61
CA ALA A 275 2.16 15.23 16.09
C ALA A 275 3.66 15.61 16.20
N LEU A 276 4.52 14.67 16.59
CA LEU A 276 5.97 14.89 16.67
C LEU A 276 6.57 15.15 15.29
N PHE A 277 6.24 14.32 14.30
CA PHE A 277 6.69 14.51 12.93
C PHE A 277 6.14 15.81 12.31
N TRP A 278 4.90 16.19 12.66
CA TRP A 278 4.33 17.47 12.30
C TRP A 278 5.16 18.64 12.83
N LEU A 279 5.44 18.66 14.14
CA LEU A 279 6.28 19.68 14.77
C LEU A 279 7.65 19.75 14.07
N ARG A 280 8.27 18.59 13.88
CA ARG A 280 9.61 18.44 13.30
C ARG A 280 9.71 18.97 11.87
N MET A 281 8.68 18.72 11.06
CA MET A 281 8.62 19.15 9.67
C MET A 281 8.28 20.64 9.52
N TYR A 282 7.36 21.16 10.33
CA TYR A 282 6.95 22.56 10.21
C TYR A 282 7.97 23.53 10.81
N LYS A 283 8.69 23.13 11.86
CA LYS A 283 9.64 24.00 12.55
C LYS A 283 10.62 24.75 11.63
N PRO A 284 11.39 24.10 10.73
CA PRO A 284 12.28 24.82 9.82
C PRO A 284 11.53 25.75 8.85
N LEU A 285 10.31 25.39 8.42
CA LEU A 285 9.51 26.23 7.51
C LEU A 285 9.03 27.51 8.21
N ILE A 286 8.54 27.38 9.45
CA ILE A 286 8.04 28.52 10.24
C ILE A 286 9.19 29.44 10.63
N GLU A 287 10.31 28.88 11.08
CA GLU A 287 11.50 29.67 11.46
C GLU A 287 12.18 30.31 10.25
N GLY A 288 12.06 29.70 9.07
CA GLY A 288 12.46 30.25 7.77
C GLY A 288 11.47 31.26 7.18
N GLY A 289 10.35 31.54 7.84
CA GLY A 289 9.37 32.54 7.40
C GLY A 289 8.54 32.13 6.19
N LEU A 290 8.43 30.83 5.87
CA LEU A 290 7.67 30.34 4.73
C LEU A 290 6.16 30.29 5.03
N PRO A 291 5.29 30.85 4.17
CA PRO A 291 3.85 30.89 4.43
C PRO A 291 3.23 29.51 4.31
N GLN A 292 2.37 29.13 5.26
CA GLN A 292 1.70 27.82 5.29
C GLN A 292 0.18 27.90 5.06
N MET A 293 -0.32 29.12 4.87
CA MET A 293 -1.71 29.43 4.59
C MET A 293 -1.81 30.77 3.86
N PRO A 294 -2.94 31.05 3.18
CA PRO A 294 -3.18 32.31 2.51
C PRO A 294 -3.10 33.50 3.47
N PRO A 295 -2.78 34.71 2.96
CA PRO A 295 -2.84 35.93 3.75
C PRO A 295 -4.21 36.19 4.34
N ASN A 296 -4.25 36.47 5.65
CA ASN A 296 -5.47 36.91 6.34
C ASN A 296 -5.18 38.12 7.24
N ARG A 297 -6.22 38.79 7.75
CA ARG A 297 -6.09 40.01 8.57
C ARG A 297 -5.32 39.81 9.88
N ALA A 298 -5.24 38.58 10.38
CA ALA A 298 -4.50 38.18 11.58
C ALA A 298 -3.09 37.62 11.29
N GLY A 299 -2.65 37.64 10.03
CA GLY A 299 -1.36 37.12 9.57
C GLY A 299 -1.41 35.69 9.00
N ASN A 300 -0.27 35.19 8.54
CA ASN A 300 -0.18 33.90 7.83
C ASN A 300 0.27 32.76 8.77
N THR A 301 0.21 33.01 10.08
CA THR A 301 0.77 32.12 11.10
C THR A 301 -0.18 30.94 11.35
N PRO A 302 0.31 29.70 11.19
CA PRO A 302 -0.48 28.52 11.50
C PRO A 302 -0.98 28.48 12.93
N GLY A 303 -2.21 28.01 13.15
CA GLY A 303 -2.85 28.01 14.47
C GLY A 303 -2.15 27.18 15.56
N PHE A 304 -1.19 26.32 15.21
CA PHE A 304 -0.36 25.58 16.17
C PHE A 304 0.93 26.31 16.59
N VAL A 305 1.25 27.46 15.97
CA VAL A 305 2.42 28.27 16.33
C VAL A 305 2.05 29.15 17.51
N THR A 306 2.05 28.56 18.69
CA THR A 306 1.70 29.19 19.97
C THR A 306 2.94 29.60 20.77
N SER A 307 2.76 30.07 22.01
CA SER A 307 3.87 30.25 22.96
C SER A 307 4.61 28.95 23.26
N ASN A 308 3.91 27.81 23.29
CA ASN A 308 4.52 26.49 23.45
C ASN A 308 5.47 26.17 22.30
N PHE A 309 5.02 26.37 21.06
CA PHE A 309 5.86 26.16 19.89
C PHE A 309 7.08 27.09 19.89
N THR A 310 6.85 28.38 20.18
CA THR A 310 7.90 29.41 20.16
C THR A 310 8.98 29.15 21.21
N ALA A 311 8.60 28.63 22.38
CA ALA A 311 9.54 28.27 23.45
C ALA A 311 10.50 27.13 23.05
N LEU A 312 10.18 26.35 22.02
CA LEU A 312 11.02 25.27 21.50
C LEU A 312 12.00 25.72 20.42
N ARG A 313 12.17 27.03 20.17
CA ARG A 313 13.05 27.56 19.11
C ARG A 313 14.48 27.01 19.19
N SER A 314 15.03 26.86 20.39
CA SER A 314 16.40 26.38 20.63
C SER A 314 16.60 24.87 20.39
N ILE A 315 15.53 24.08 20.40
CA ILE A 315 15.60 22.63 20.16
C ILE A 315 15.75 22.41 18.67
N ARG A 316 16.66 21.55 18.21
CA ARG A 316 16.80 21.29 16.77
C ARG A 316 15.75 20.27 16.32
N PRO A 317 15.23 20.34 15.09
CA PRO A 317 14.27 19.34 14.60
C PRO A 317 14.79 17.90 14.73
N VAL A 318 16.08 17.66 14.49
CA VAL A 318 16.70 16.33 14.64
C VAL A 318 16.63 15.76 16.07
N ASP A 319 16.57 16.63 17.08
CA ASP A 319 16.48 16.24 18.50
C ASP A 319 15.03 15.90 18.92
N LEU A 320 14.03 16.16 18.06
CA LEU A 320 12.63 15.81 18.29
C LEU A 320 12.34 14.38 17.80
N ARG A 321 12.98 13.39 18.42
CA ARG A 321 12.87 11.97 18.08
C ARG A 321 12.72 11.11 19.34
N ALA A 322 12.30 9.87 19.18
CA ALA A 322 12.18 8.97 20.31
C ALA A 322 13.52 8.66 20.98
N GLY A 323 13.43 8.26 22.25
CA GLY A 323 14.56 8.06 23.13
C GLY A 323 15.12 9.36 23.73
N MET A 324 14.71 10.53 23.24
CA MET A 324 15.12 11.82 23.77
C MET A 324 14.35 12.17 25.05
N GLU A 325 15.04 12.78 26.01
CA GLU A 325 14.50 13.21 27.29
C GLU A 325 14.62 14.73 27.42
N PHE A 326 13.57 15.35 27.94
CA PHE A 326 13.43 16.79 28.13
C PHE A 326 13.00 17.06 29.57
N HIS A 327 13.46 18.17 30.13
CA HIS A 327 13.19 18.53 31.52
C HIS A 327 12.51 19.91 31.63
N ASP A 328 11.83 20.11 32.76
CA ASP A 328 11.30 21.39 33.25
C ASP A 328 10.45 22.13 32.20
N ASP A 329 10.83 23.36 31.88
CA ASP A 329 10.13 24.21 30.91
C ASP A 329 10.08 23.56 29.53
N THR A 330 11.16 22.93 29.08
CA THR A 330 11.22 22.33 27.75
C THR A 330 10.24 21.16 27.64
N ALA A 331 10.18 20.31 28.68
CA ALA A 331 9.21 19.22 28.76
C ALA A 331 7.77 19.75 28.67
N ARG A 332 7.46 20.85 29.39
CA ARG A 332 6.14 21.47 29.38
C ARG A 332 5.73 21.98 28.00
N HIS A 333 6.61 22.75 27.37
CA HIS A 333 6.33 23.36 26.07
C HIS A 333 6.27 22.30 24.95
N LEU A 334 7.08 21.24 25.03
CA LEU A 334 7.00 20.10 24.11
C LEU A 334 5.68 19.37 24.25
N HIS A 335 5.30 18.98 25.46
CA HIS A 335 4.01 18.32 25.71
C HIS A 335 2.83 19.19 25.26
N GLY A 336 2.87 20.50 25.57
CA GLY A 336 1.86 21.48 25.15
C GLY A 336 1.74 21.57 23.62
N SER A 337 2.87 21.71 22.93
CA SER A 337 2.90 21.80 21.46
C SER A 337 2.34 20.54 20.81
N LEU A 338 2.71 19.35 21.29
CA LEU A 338 2.21 18.09 20.74
C LEU A 338 0.70 17.93 20.94
N TRP A 339 0.14 18.39 22.07
CA TRP A 339 -1.32 18.39 22.30
C TRP A 339 -2.05 19.35 21.38
N GLU A 340 -1.52 20.56 21.20
CA GLU A 340 -2.09 21.58 20.31
C GLU A 340 -2.08 21.09 18.85
N ILE A 341 -0.98 20.48 18.42
CA ILE A 341 -0.85 19.87 17.10
C ILE A 341 -1.79 18.67 16.94
N ALA A 342 -1.86 17.77 17.92
CA ALA A 342 -2.75 16.62 17.85
C ALA A 342 -4.23 17.05 17.76
N ARG A 343 -4.62 18.06 18.55
CA ARG A 343 -5.93 18.69 18.47
C ARG A 343 -6.15 19.31 17.09
N LEU A 344 -5.17 20.06 16.58
CA LEU A 344 -5.24 20.69 15.28
C LEU A 344 -5.50 19.63 14.21
N ILE A 345 -4.66 18.60 14.08
CA ILE A 345 -4.79 17.55 13.05
C ILE A 345 -6.20 16.95 13.03
N ARG A 346 -6.77 16.70 14.22
CA ARG A 346 -8.13 16.18 14.38
C ARG A 346 -9.21 17.15 13.89
N GLU A 347 -9.05 18.45 14.14
CA GLU A 347 -9.98 19.48 13.68
C GLU A 347 -9.79 19.78 12.18
N MET A 348 -8.53 19.81 11.73
CA MET A 348 -8.07 19.92 10.36
C MET A 348 -6.60 19.43 10.25
N PRO A 349 -6.27 18.56 9.29
CA PRO A 349 -7.02 18.34 8.05
C PRO A 349 -7.97 17.14 8.08
N VAL A 350 -8.00 16.31 9.13
CA VAL A 350 -8.71 15.01 9.11
C VAL A 350 -10.20 15.12 8.77
N ARG A 351 -10.92 16.12 9.31
CA ARG A 351 -12.34 16.36 9.01
C ARG A 351 -12.65 16.71 7.56
N TYR A 352 -11.63 17.08 6.79
CA TYR A 352 -11.73 17.56 5.41
C TYR A 352 -11.07 16.63 4.41
N LEU A 353 -10.50 15.51 4.86
CA LEU A 353 -9.97 14.44 4.02
C LEU A 353 -11.04 13.36 3.96
N ARG A 354 -11.90 13.44 2.95
CA ARG A 354 -13.08 12.58 2.75
C ARG A 354 -12.93 11.72 1.52
N TRP A 355 -13.60 10.57 1.53
CA TRP A 355 -13.69 9.74 0.34
C TRP A 355 -14.37 10.52 -0.80
N PRO A 356 -13.89 10.40 -2.05
CA PRO A 356 -14.52 11.06 -3.19
C PRO A 356 -16.00 10.71 -3.28
N ALA A 357 -16.85 11.72 -3.51
CA ALA A 357 -18.31 11.57 -3.57
C ALA A 357 -18.97 10.99 -2.28
N SER A 358 -18.30 11.07 -1.13
CA SER A 358 -18.86 10.71 0.17
C SER A 358 -18.58 11.79 1.23
N ASP A 359 -19.42 11.82 2.26
CA ASP A 359 -19.21 12.64 3.45
C ASP A 359 -18.31 11.96 4.51
N ASP A 360 -17.96 10.69 4.28
CA ASP A 360 -17.14 9.90 5.20
C ASP A 360 -15.68 10.35 5.19
N ASN A 361 -15.11 10.48 6.39
CA ASN A 361 -13.70 10.77 6.54
C ASN A 361 -12.85 9.55 6.18
N ILE A 362 -11.69 9.81 5.57
CA ILE A 362 -10.71 8.78 5.24
C ILE A 362 -9.97 8.30 6.49
N PHE A 363 -9.60 9.23 7.37
CA PHE A 363 -8.81 8.94 8.57
C PHE A 363 -9.68 9.09 9.82
N HIS A 364 -9.47 8.21 10.80
CA HIS A 364 -10.17 8.25 12.08
C HIS A 364 -9.20 8.48 13.22
N ILE A 365 -9.59 9.29 14.20
CA ILE A 365 -8.78 9.55 15.40
C ILE A 365 -9.57 9.22 16.65
N LYS A 366 -9.05 8.31 17.46
CA LYS A 366 -9.53 8.05 18.82
C LYS A 366 -8.71 8.87 19.80
N HIS A 367 -9.26 10.01 20.21
CA HIS A 367 -8.57 10.92 21.11
C HIS A 367 -8.53 10.40 22.54
N GLN A 368 -7.48 10.75 23.28
CA GLN A 368 -7.42 10.60 24.73
C GLN A 368 -7.55 11.95 25.45
N ARG A 369 -7.81 11.91 26.76
CA ARG A 369 -7.82 13.11 27.59
C ARG A 369 -6.38 13.51 27.92
N ARG A 370 -6.12 14.82 27.90
CA ARG A 370 -4.81 15.35 28.28
C ARG A 370 -4.46 15.00 29.73
N THR A 371 -3.31 14.38 29.90
CA THR A 371 -2.71 14.06 31.19
C THR A 371 -1.90 15.25 31.73
N SER A 372 -1.57 15.20 33.02
CA SER A 372 -0.64 16.18 33.61
C SER A 372 0.72 16.09 32.93
N THR A 373 1.37 17.24 32.74
CA THR A 373 2.71 17.26 32.16
C THR A 373 3.72 16.83 33.21
N PRO A 374 4.53 15.78 32.96
CA PRO A 374 5.56 15.39 33.90
C PRO A 374 6.71 16.42 33.92
N SER A 375 7.46 16.48 35.03
CA SER A 375 8.65 17.33 35.17
C SER A 375 9.83 16.87 34.31
N SER A 376 9.90 15.55 34.06
CA SER A 376 10.75 14.97 33.02
C SER A 376 9.87 14.26 31.99
N LEU A 377 10.09 14.53 30.72
CA LEU A 377 9.36 13.96 29.60
C LEU A 377 10.32 13.23 28.69
N ARG A 378 10.11 11.93 28.54
CA ARG A 378 10.80 11.12 27.55
C ARG A 378 9.87 10.81 26.39
N ILE A 379 10.40 10.90 25.17
CA ILE A 379 9.67 10.46 23.97
C ILE A 379 9.82 8.94 23.85
N ASP A 380 8.89 8.21 24.46
CA ASP A 380 8.77 6.74 24.36
C ASP A 380 7.35 6.33 23.94
N ASP A 381 7.15 5.04 23.71
CA ASP A 381 5.87 4.50 23.25
C ASP A 381 4.68 4.89 24.15
N PRO A 382 4.71 4.66 25.47
CA PRO A 382 3.63 5.10 26.37
C PRO A 382 3.30 6.59 26.22
N PHE A 383 4.32 7.44 26.13
CA PHE A 383 4.13 8.86 25.90
C PHE A 383 3.46 9.16 24.55
N LEU A 384 3.94 8.57 23.45
CA LEU A 384 3.40 8.80 22.11
C LEU A 384 1.96 8.30 21.96
N TRP A 385 1.60 7.19 22.60
CA TRP A 385 0.24 6.64 22.62
C TRP A 385 -0.72 7.43 23.53
N SER A 386 -0.21 8.22 24.50
CA SER A 386 -1.04 8.99 25.44
C SER A 386 -1.87 10.10 24.78
N PHE A 387 -1.57 10.47 23.54
CA PHE A 387 -2.32 11.46 22.77
C PHE A 387 -3.55 10.86 22.06
N GLY A 388 -3.60 9.53 21.93
CA GLY A 388 -4.63 8.81 21.20
C GLY A 388 -4.10 7.96 20.05
N GLU A 389 -5.03 7.46 19.24
CA GLU A 389 -4.78 6.56 18.13
C GLU A 389 -5.17 7.24 16.81
N PHE A 390 -4.31 7.16 15.80
CA PHE A 390 -4.57 7.63 14.44
C PHE A 390 -4.72 6.41 13.51
N HIS A 391 -5.89 6.23 12.94
CA HIS A 391 -6.26 5.09 12.11
C HIS A 391 -6.12 5.45 10.62
N VAL A 392 -5.26 4.71 9.91
CA VAL A 392 -4.98 4.84 8.48
C VAL A 392 -5.61 3.63 7.76
N PRO A 393 -6.47 3.82 6.74
CA PRO A 393 -6.97 2.69 5.94
C PRO A 393 -5.82 1.88 5.35
N LEU A 394 -5.90 0.55 5.40
CA LEU A 394 -4.81 -0.35 5.00
C LEU A 394 -4.33 -0.07 3.57
N GLN A 395 -5.25 0.08 2.61
CA GLN A 395 -4.93 0.40 1.22
C GLN A 395 -4.11 1.70 1.06
N ILE A 396 -4.33 2.70 1.92
CA ILE A 396 -3.57 3.96 1.90
C ILE A 396 -2.20 3.74 2.53
N TRP A 397 -2.15 3.02 3.66
CA TRP A 397 -0.88 2.68 4.30
C TRP A 397 0.04 1.90 3.37
N ASP A 398 -0.49 0.88 2.68
CA ASP A 398 0.27 0.07 1.72
C ASP A 398 0.72 0.91 0.53
N ALA A 399 -0.12 1.82 0.04
CA ALA A 399 0.25 2.74 -1.01
C ALA A 399 1.41 3.66 -0.61
N LEU A 400 1.32 4.24 0.58
CA LEU A 400 2.35 5.10 1.15
C LEU A 400 3.63 4.33 1.50
N SER A 401 3.53 3.03 1.81
CA SER A 401 4.68 2.18 2.13
C SER A 401 5.42 1.71 0.88
N HIS A 402 4.70 1.20 -0.13
CA HIS A 402 5.29 0.58 -1.31
C HIS A 402 5.62 1.60 -2.42
N TYR A 403 4.84 2.68 -2.52
CA TYR A 403 4.96 3.65 -3.61
C TYR A 403 5.51 5.01 -3.14
N ASN A 404 6.09 5.08 -1.93
CA ASN A 404 6.62 6.32 -1.36
C ASN A 404 7.59 7.07 -2.29
N VAL A 405 8.44 6.33 -3.01
CA VAL A 405 9.43 6.90 -3.95
C VAL A 405 8.79 7.75 -5.05
N TRP A 406 7.53 7.49 -5.39
CA TRP A 406 6.75 8.30 -6.32
C TRP A 406 5.83 9.30 -5.60
N VAL A 407 5.29 8.95 -4.44
CA VAL A 407 4.35 9.78 -3.69
C VAL A 407 5.02 10.98 -3.01
N GLU A 408 6.15 10.79 -2.32
CA GLU A 408 6.82 11.87 -1.56
C GLU A 408 7.29 13.03 -2.46
N PRO A 409 7.94 12.81 -3.62
CA PRO A 409 8.32 13.90 -4.51
C PRO A 409 7.12 14.74 -4.98
N VAL A 410 5.97 14.12 -5.23
CA VAL A 410 4.74 14.82 -5.63
C VAL A 410 4.18 15.64 -4.47
N LEU A 411 4.19 15.10 -3.24
CA LEU A 411 3.81 15.84 -2.04
C LEU A 411 4.69 17.07 -1.81
N ILE A 412 6.02 16.92 -1.95
CA ILE A 412 6.97 18.05 -1.80
C ILE A 412 6.68 19.10 -2.87
N GLY A 413 6.55 18.70 -4.14
CA GLY A 413 6.27 19.62 -5.25
C GLY A 413 4.97 20.40 -5.06
N GLU A 414 3.89 19.72 -4.64
CA GLU A 414 2.61 20.37 -4.36
C GLU A 414 2.70 21.30 -3.14
N TRP A 415 3.46 20.94 -2.09
CA TRP A 415 3.67 21.82 -0.95
C TRP A 415 4.38 23.11 -1.36
N VAL A 416 5.48 23.00 -2.12
CA VAL A 416 6.21 24.16 -2.64
C VAL A 416 5.27 25.05 -3.45
N ARG A 417 4.49 24.46 -4.36
CA ARG A 417 3.50 25.19 -5.18
C ARG A 417 2.47 25.94 -4.32
N LEU A 418 1.99 25.34 -3.22
CA LEU A 418 1.07 26.01 -2.30
C LEU A 418 1.72 27.21 -1.61
N MET A 419 2.93 27.05 -1.09
CA MET A 419 3.65 28.15 -0.43
C MET A 419 3.89 29.30 -1.41
N GLU A 420 4.28 29.00 -2.65
CA GLU A 420 4.47 30.00 -3.71
C GLU A 420 3.15 30.74 -4.02
N SER A 421 2.03 30.01 -4.05
CA SER A 421 0.71 30.63 -4.24
C SER A 421 0.31 31.57 -3.10
N TYR A 422 0.80 31.34 -1.88
CA TYR A 422 0.51 32.17 -0.71
C TYR A 422 1.43 33.40 -0.61
N SER A 423 2.64 33.35 -1.19
CA SER A 423 3.60 34.46 -1.23
C SER A 423 3.19 35.61 -2.18
N GLY A 424 2.26 35.36 -3.11
CA GLY A 424 1.80 36.34 -4.09
C GLY A 424 2.80 36.63 -5.22
N GLN A 425 2.35 37.34 -6.28
CA GLN A 425 3.15 37.59 -7.50
C GLN A 425 4.41 38.46 -7.28
N LEU A 426 4.48 39.19 -6.15
CA LEU A 426 5.57 40.10 -5.80
C LEU A 426 6.49 39.56 -4.69
N GLY A 427 6.26 38.32 -4.23
CA GLY A 427 7.07 37.68 -3.20
C GLY A 427 8.41 37.15 -3.76
N PRO A 428 9.42 36.94 -2.90
CA PRO A 428 10.67 36.29 -3.31
C PRO A 428 10.39 34.88 -3.83
N THR A 429 11.17 34.41 -4.82
CA THR A 429 11.12 33.01 -5.26
C THR A 429 11.58 32.12 -4.11
N ILE A 430 10.64 31.48 -3.44
CA ILE A 430 10.92 30.63 -2.27
C ILE A 430 11.25 29.19 -2.66
N GLY A 431 11.07 28.77 -3.91
CA GLY A 431 11.19 27.37 -4.34
C GLY A 431 12.44 26.65 -3.82
N GLN A 432 13.64 27.17 -4.10
CA GLN A 432 14.89 26.52 -3.68
C GLN A 432 15.03 26.45 -2.15
N THR A 433 14.69 27.53 -1.44
CA THR A 433 14.69 27.58 0.02
C THR A 433 13.67 26.61 0.60
N ALA A 434 12.48 26.53 0.02
CA ALA A 434 11.41 25.63 0.41
C ALA A 434 11.82 24.17 0.23
N TYR A 435 12.39 23.78 -0.91
CA TYR A 435 12.92 22.43 -1.11
C TYR A 435 13.99 22.08 -0.08
N SER A 436 14.89 23.03 0.23
CA SER A 436 15.96 22.82 1.20
C SER A 436 15.43 22.64 2.62
N LEU A 437 14.43 23.44 3.03
CA LEU A 437 13.81 23.36 4.36
C LEU A 437 12.80 22.22 4.50
N LEU A 438 12.23 21.74 3.39
CA LEU A 438 11.36 20.56 3.37
C LEU A 438 12.15 19.26 3.43
N ALA A 439 13.45 19.25 3.10
CA ALA A 439 14.28 18.08 3.31
C ALA A 439 14.18 17.63 4.77
N TRP A 440 13.93 16.33 5.00
CA TRP A 440 13.86 15.83 6.36
C TRP A 440 15.19 16.10 7.05
N ALA A 441 15.12 16.75 8.21
CA ALA A 441 16.26 16.93 9.10
C ALA A 441 16.61 15.60 9.76
N ASP A 442 17.09 14.67 8.95
CA ASP A 442 17.59 13.38 9.39
C ASP A 442 18.81 13.58 10.28
N PRO A 443 19.09 12.63 11.20
CA PRO A 443 20.34 12.64 11.93
C PRO A 443 21.47 12.89 10.94
N GLU A 444 22.34 13.87 11.18
CA GLU A 444 23.61 13.90 10.45
C GLU A 444 24.24 12.51 10.58
N ARG A 445 24.99 12.07 9.57
CA ARG A 445 25.75 10.82 9.65
C ARG A 445 26.77 10.96 10.78
N ASP A 446 26.32 10.66 11.99
CA ASP A 446 26.99 10.96 13.24
C ASP A 446 27.34 9.64 13.93
N THR A 447 28.63 9.46 14.10
CA THR A 447 29.19 8.26 14.72
C THR A 447 29.69 8.53 16.13
N ARG A 448 29.49 9.74 16.67
CA ARG A 448 30.00 10.16 17.98
C ARG A 448 29.53 9.23 19.09
N LEU A 449 28.26 8.84 19.12
CA LEU A 449 27.73 7.93 20.14
C LEU A 449 28.55 6.64 20.22
N ALA A 450 28.77 5.98 19.07
CA ALA A 450 29.57 4.76 19.00
C ALA A 450 31.06 5.02 19.26
N ARG A 451 31.62 6.16 18.81
CA ARG A 451 33.02 6.53 19.09
C ARG A 451 33.26 6.76 20.59
N THR A 452 32.37 7.47 21.27
CA THR A 452 32.42 7.66 22.73
C THR A 452 32.31 6.31 23.45
N ALA A 453 31.49 5.38 22.97
CA ALA A 453 31.43 4.03 23.53
C ALA A 453 32.76 3.27 23.35
N VAL A 454 33.41 3.38 22.18
CA VAL A 454 34.75 2.79 21.95
C VAL A 454 35.79 3.38 22.91
N GLU A 455 35.81 4.71 23.07
CA GLU A 455 36.74 5.40 23.97
C GLU A 455 36.53 5.00 25.43
N ARG A 456 35.27 4.92 25.87
CA ARG A 456 34.90 4.46 27.21
C ARG A 456 35.40 3.03 27.46
N LEU A 457 35.14 2.09 26.54
CA LEU A 457 35.61 0.71 26.69
C LEU A 457 37.14 0.61 26.74
N ARG A 458 37.84 1.38 25.90
CA ARG A 458 39.31 1.46 25.93
C ARG A 458 39.84 2.01 27.25
N SER A 459 39.23 3.04 27.81
CA SER A 459 39.62 3.59 29.12
C SER A 459 39.43 2.60 30.28
N GLN A 460 38.51 1.64 30.12
CA GLN A 460 38.28 0.54 31.06
C GLN A 460 39.23 -0.66 30.82
N GLY A 461 40.17 -0.55 29.87
CA GLY A 461 41.09 -1.62 29.51
C GLY A 461 40.47 -2.74 28.66
N LYS A 462 39.21 -2.59 28.22
CA LYS A 462 38.55 -3.58 27.36
C LYS A 462 38.98 -3.40 25.90
N PRO A 463 39.43 -4.47 25.21
CA PRO A 463 39.72 -4.41 23.78
C PRO A 463 38.42 -4.27 22.96
N VAL A 464 38.47 -3.53 21.86
CA VAL A 464 37.37 -3.42 20.89
C VAL A 464 37.76 -4.15 19.61
N TYR A 465 36.83 -4.89 19.01
CA TYR A 465 37.06 -5.71 17.82
C TYR A 465 36.21 -5.21 16.64
N CYS A 466 36.68 -5.47 15.42
CA CYS A 466 35.89 -5.25 14.22
C CYS A 466 34.78 -6.29 14.15
N VAL A 467 33.51 -5.89 14.14
CA VAL A 467 32.39 -6.85 14.12
C VAL A 467 32.41 -7.75 12.87
N TRP A 468 32.94 -7.23 11.75
CA TRP A 468 32.96 -7.94 10.48
C TRP A 468 34.11 -8.94 10.33
N SER A 469 35.30 -8.64 10.85
CA SER A 469 36.47 -9.52 10.73
C SER A 469 36.88 -10.25 12.01
N GLY A 470 36.38 -9.82 13.17
CA GLY A 470 36.84 -10.30 14.47
C GLY A 470 38.23 -9.82 14.87
N GLN A 471 38.90 -9.01 14.04
CA GLN A 471 40.24 -8.51 14.36
C GLN A 471 40.18 -7.37 15.38
N ARG A 472 41.14 -7.36 16.31
CA ARG A 472 41.26 -6.30 17.33
C ARG A 472 41.54 -4.95 16.67
N LEU A 473 40.74 -3.95 17.03
CA LEU A 473 40.89 -2.58 16.55
C LEU A 473 41.89 -1.82 17.42
N ARG A 474 42.96 -1.34 16.78
CA ARG A 474 43.94 -0.41 17.35
C ARG A 474 43.50 1.03 17.03
N ASP A 475 44.40 1.98 16.98
CA ASP A 475 44.06 3.40 16.85
C ASP A 475 43.34 3.75 15.53
N ASP A 476 43.59 2.99 14.47
CA ASP A 476 42.98 3.21 13.16
C ASP A 476 41.68 2.38 12.98
N TYR A 477 40.53 2.99 13.29
CA TYR A 477 39.20 2.38 13.13
C TYR A 477 38.16 3.37 12.61
N ASP A 478 37.06 2.83 12.11
CA ASP A 478 35.85 3.55 11.73
C ASP A 478 34.61 2.97 12.41
N ILE A 479 33.52 3.73 12.36
CA ILE A 479 32.19 3.25 12.71
C ILE A 479 31.41 3.03 11.41
N ASP A 480 31.10 1.77 11.13
CA ASP A 480 30.26 1.34 10.04
C ASP A 480 28.78 1.47 10.42
N HIS A 481 27.95 1.84 9.44
CA HIS A 481 26.50 1.71 9.56
C HIS A 481 26.12 0.37 8.96
N CYS A 482 25.61 -0.59 9.75
CA CYS A 482 25.31 -1.94 9.25
C CYS A 482 24.47 -1.88 7.97
N PHE A 483 23.39 -1.10 7.98
CA PHE A 483 22.69 -0.68 6.77
C PHE A 483 23.17 0.70 6.32
N PRO A 484 23.48 0.88 5.02
CA PRO A 484 24.14 2.09 4.55
C PRO A 484 23.23 3.31 4.71
N PHE A 485 23.78 4.37 5.32
CA PHE A 485 23.06 5.61 5.62
C PHE A 485 22.40 6.25 4.38
N ALA A 486 23.03 6.12 3.21
CA ALA A 486 22.50 6.64 1.95
C ALA A 486 21.20 5.94 1.49
N ALA A 487 21.01 4.68 1.88
CA ALA A 487 19.80 3.91 1.59
C ALA A 487 18.76 4.05 2.71
N TRP A 488 19.23 4.15 3.95
CA TRP A 488 18.38 4.26 5.12
C TRP A 488 19.05 5.19 6.14
N PRO A 489 18.58 6.46 6.27
CA PRO A 489 19.15 7.48 7.17
C PRO A 489 18.98 7.19 8.68
N CYS A 490 19.41 6.01 9.13
CA CYS A 490 19.31 5.53 10.50
C CYS A 490 20.69 5.65 11.19
N GLY A 491 20.80 6.62 12.10
CA GLY A 491 21.97 6.84 12.96
C GLY A 491 21.79 6.29 14.38
N ASP A 492 20.94 5.29 14.55
CA ASP A 492 20.60 4.73 15.86
C ASP A 492 21.69 3.78 16.35
N ALA A 493 21.80 3.64 17.66
CA ALA A 493 22.91 2.92 18.31
C ALA A 493 23.05 1.47 17.80
N TRP A 494 21.92 0.79 17.53
CA TRP A 494 21.90 -0.58 17.03
C TRP A 494 22.47 -0.71 15.62
N ASN A 495 22.45 0.34 14.79
CA ASN A 495 22.98 0.32 13.42
C ASN A 495 24.48 0.69 13.35
N LEU A 496 25.09 1.14 14.46
CA LEU A 496 26.46 1.65 14.49
C LEU A 496 27.45 0.63 15.05
N MET A 497 28.40 0.18 14.21
CA MET A 497 29.33 -0.91 14.53
C MET A 497 30.80 -0.53 14.35
N PRO A 498 31.71 -0.94 15.24
CA PRO A 498 33.13 -0.72 15.07
C PRO A 498 33.68 -1.60 13.92
N ALA A 499 34.40 -0.98 13.00
CA ALA A 499 35.00 -1.63 11.84
C ALA A 499 36.41 -1.11 11.55
N SER A 500 37.23 -1.91 10.85
CA SER A 500 38.49 -1.38 10.30
C SER A 500 38.19 -0.44 9.13
N LYS A 501 39.01 0.60 8.93
CA LYS A 501 38.85 1.54 7.81
C LYS A 501 38.78 0.84 6.46
N ARG A 502 39.63 -0.18 6.25
CA ARG A 502 39.63 -1.00 5.03
C ARG A 502 38.27 -1.64 4.79
N ILE A 503 37.71 -2.32 5.78
CA ILE A 503 36.42 -3.01 5.68
C ILE A 503 35.27 -2.01 5.48
N ASN A 504 35.29 -0.89 6.22
CA ASN A 504 34.30 0.16 6.10
C ASN A 504 34.30 0.77 4.67
N ASN A 505 35.48 1.06 4.12
CA ASN A 505 35.65 1.57 2.76
C ASN A 505 35.28 0.53 1.69
N GLU A 506 35.60 -0.75 1.92
CA GLU A 506 35.16 -1.84 1.05
C GLU A 506 33.64 -1.92 1.05
N LYS A 507 32.99 -2.02 2.22
CA LYS A 507 31.54 -2.08 2.31
C LYS A 507 30.88 -0.88 1.64
N SER A 508 31.32 0.35 1.94
CA SER A 508 30.79 1.59 1.35
C SER A 508 29.25 1.61 1.44
N ASN A 509 28.55 1.92 0.34
CA ASN A 509 27.09 1.95 0.24
C ASN A 509 26.45 0.58 -0.06
N ARG A 510 27.17 -0.53 0.13
CA ARG A 510 26.67 -1.88 -0.13
C ARG A 510 25.92 -2.44 1.09
N LEU A 511 24.97 -3.33 0.81
CA LEU A 511 24.12 -3.96 1.80
C LEU A 511 24.77 -5.24 2.31
N VAL A 512 24.92 -5.38 3.63
CA VAL A 512 25.44 -6.62 4.26
C VAL A 512 24.56 -7.80 3.87
N THR A 513 25.14 -8.90 3.36
CA THR A 513 24.35 -10.10 3.04
C THR A 513 23.82 -10.78 4.31
N GLN A 514 22.81 -11.63 4.16
CA GLN A 514 22.33 -12.45 5.27
C GLN A 514 23.45 -13.30 5.88
N ALA A 515 24.27 -13.97 5.07
CA ALA A 515 25.37 -14.79 5.56
C ALA A 515 26.42 -13.96 6.31
N ALA A 516 26.72 -12.73 5.85
CA ALA A 516 27.64 -11.84 6.55
C ALA A 516 27.08 -11.36 7.89
N LEU A 517 25.79 -10.99 7.94
CA LEU A 517 25.12 -10.58 9.17
C LEU A 517 25.06 -11.73 10.18
N GLU A 518 24.75 -12.94 9.72
CA GLU A 518 24.66 -14.14 10.56
C GLU A 518 26.02 -14.54 11.14
N ARG A 519 27.10 -14.50 10.33
CA ARG A 519 28.47 -14.71 10.80
C ARG A 519 28.95 -13.65 11.80
N ALA A 520 28.39 -12.45 11.77
CA ALA A 520 28.75 -11.34 12.66
C ALA A 520 27.84 -11.21 13.89
N SER A 521 26.72 -11.92 13.93
CA SER A 521 25.67 -11.84 14.96
C SER A 521 26.20 -11.82 16.40
N GLU A 522 27.02 -12.80 16.77
CA GLU A 522 27.62 -12.92 18.10
C GLU A 522 28.46 -11.68 18.46
N ARG A 523 29.36 -11.27 17.57
CA ARG A 523 30.23 -10.09 17.77
C ARG A 523 29.45 -8.78 17.80
N ILE A 524 28.36 -8.68 17.03
CA ILE A 524 27.44 -7.54 17.06
C ILE A 524 26.73 -7.50 18.43
N GLY A 525 26.25 -8.65 18.90
CA GLY A 525 25.63 -8.77 20.21
C GLY A 525 26.57 -8.40 21.36
N GLU A 526 27.81 -8.90 21.33
CA GLU A 526 28.86 -8.53 22.30
C GLU A 526 29.16 -7.02 22.27
N TRP A 527 29.30 -6.44 21.07
CA TRP A 527 29.48 -5.01 20.91
C TRP A 527 28.32 -4.21 21.54
N TRP A 528 27.08 -4.58 21.24
CA TRP A 528 25.93 -3.89 21.83
C TRP A 528 25.87 -4.03 23.35
N GLU A 529 26.17 -5.22 23.87
CA GLU A 529 26.18 -5.47 25.32
C GLU A 529 27.18 -4.55 26.03
N ASP A 530 28.43 -4.53 25.56
CA ASP A 530 29.49 -3.71 26.14
C ASP A 530 29.29 -2.20 25.90
N ALA A 531 28.84 -1.81 24.70
CA ALA A 531 28.74 -0.43 24.29
C ALA A 531 27.48 0.28 24.79
N PHE A 532 26.36 -0.43 24.98
CA PHE A 532 25.08 0.23 25.24
C PHE A 532 24.26 -0.45 26.34
N LEU A 533 24.19 -1.79 26.39
CA LEU A 533 23.27 -2.49 27.29
C LEU A 533 23.78 -2.59 28.73
N SER A 534 25.10 -2.70 28.92
CA SER A 534 25.77 -2.75 30.22
C SER A 534 26.26 -1.38 30.71
N ALA A 535 26.15 -0.33 29.89
CA ALA A 535 26.69 0.99 30.22
C ALA A 535 25.82 1.80 31.19
N GLY A 536 24.50 1.51 31.22
CA GLY A 536 23.58 2.02 32.22
C GLY A 536 22.12 1.73 31.86
N ALA A 537 21.22 1.73 32.86
CA ALA A 537 19.80 1.44 32.63
C ALA A 537 19.10 2.47 31.71
N GLY A 538 19.62 3.70 31.62
CA GLY A 538 19.14 4.72 30.67
C GLY A 538 19.55 4.41 29.23
N GLU A 539 20.84 4.16 28.99
CA GLU A 539 21.37 3.83 27.66
C GLU A 539 20.77 2.52 27.11
N ARG A 540 20.65 1.49 27.96
CA ARG A 540 19.99 0.22 27.60
C ARG A 540 18.56 0.44 27.09
N ARG A 541 17.77 1.22 27.84
CA ARG A 541 16.37 1.50 27.45
C ARG A 541 16.30 2.31 26.16
N ARG A 542 17.15 3.32 26.01
CA ARG A 542 17.23 4.12 24.78
C ARG A 542 17.57 3.25 23.56
N PHE A 543 18.54 2.35 23.70
CA PHE A 543 18.96 1.44 22.62
C PHE A 543 17.79 0.59 22.10
N PHE A 544 17.04 -0.05 23.00
CA PHE A 544 15.88 -0.86 22.59
C PHE A 544 14.73 -0.02 22.04
N LEU A 545 14.46 1.16 22.60
CA LEU A 545 13.44 2.07 22.07
C LEU A 545 13.78 2.54 20.64
N GLU A 546 15.04 2.90 20.36
CA GLU A 546 15.47 3.25 19.00
C GLU A 546 15.27 2.07 18.03
N ALA A 547 15.60 0.84 18.47
CA ALA A 547 15.44 -0.36 17.66
C ALA A 547 13.97 -0.71 17.40
N GLU A 548 13.11 -0.72 18.41
CA GLU A 548 11.68 -1.07 18.31
C GLU A 548 10.91 -0.12 17.39
N GLN A 549 11.30 1.16 17.36
CA GLN A 549 10.64 2.12 16.48
C GLN A 549 11.04 2.00 15.01
N THR A 550 12.29 1.64 14.74
CA THR A 550 12.85 1.66 13.38
C THR A 550 12.82 0.29 12.71
N LEU A 551 13.02 -0.79 13.46
CA LEU A 551 13.01 -2.14 12.93
C LEU A 551 11.58 -2.70 12.87
N PRO A 552 11.14 -3.24 11.72
CA PRO A 552 9.81 -3.82 11.59
C PRO A 552 9.70 -5.09 12.44
N MET A 553 8.50 -5.36 12.96
CA MET A 553 8.14 -6.59 13.70
C MET A 553 8.85 -6.78 15.06
N LEU A 554 9.63 -5.79 15.51
CA LEU A 554 10.30 -5.85 16.81
C LEU A 554 9.38 -5.28 17.89
N GLN A 555 8.74 -6.14 18.68
CA GLN A 555 7.91 -5.75 19.82
C GLN A 555 8.47 -6.37 21.12
N ASN A 556 8.73 -5.53 22.13
CA ASN A 556 9.28 -5.94 23.42
C ASN A 556 10.59 -6.73 23.28
N ALA A 557 11.58 -6.14 22.62
CA ALA A 557 12.88 -6.76 22.40
C ALA A 557 13.53 -7.13 23.75
N GLY A 558 13.61 -8.42 24.03
CA GLY A 558 14.22 -8.94 25.27
C GLY A 558 15.72 -9.18 25.13
N SER A 559 16.21 -9.30 23.89
CA SER A 559 17.58 -9.73 23.60
C SER A 559 18.15 -9.14 22.30
N SER A 560 19.47 -9.18 22.17
CA SER A 560 20.18 -8.84 20.92
C SER A 560 19.82 -9.77 19.75
N LEU A 561 19.35 -10.99 20.01
CA LEU A 561 18.95 -11.94 18.97
C LEU A 561 17.67 -11.46 18.25
N ASP A 562 16.69 -10.96 19.01
CA ASP A 562 15.45 -10.43 18.46
C ASP A 562 15.72 -9.27 17.48
N LEU A 563 16.68 -8.39 17.82
CA LEU A 563 17.11 -7.29 16.96
C LEU A 563 17.75 -7.79 15.67
N ILE A 564 18.63 -8.79 15.76
CA ILE A 564 19.31 -9.35 14.58
C ILE A 564 18.30 -9.97 13.62
N ASP A 565 17.27 -10.65 14.14
CA ASP A 565 16.22 -11.21 13.29
C ASP A 565 15.36 -10.12 12.64
N ALA A 566 15.00 -9.06 13.37
CA ALA A 566 14.33 -7.89 12.79
C ALA A 566 15.20 -7.19 11.72
N MET A 567 16.52 -7.09 11.96
CA MET A 567 17.48 -6.60 10.97
C MET A 567 17.52 -7.47 9.71
N LYS A 568 17.43 -8.80 9.83
CA LYS A 568 17.37 -9.71 8.65
C LYS A 568 16.14 -9.42 7.79
N VAL A 569 14.98 -9.16 8.41
CA VAL A 569 13.75 -8.78 7.69
C VAL A 569 13.94 -7.45 6.99
N GLN A 570 14.44 -6.44 7.70
CA GLN A 570 14.65 -5.11 7.13
C GLN A 570 15.68 -5.10 5.99
N ARG A 571 16.71 -5.94 6.06
CA ARG A 571 17.66 -6.18 4.96
C ARG A 571 16.94 -6.67 3.70
N ILE A 572 15.94 -7.55 3.82
CA ILE A 572 15.18 -8.04 2.66
C ILE A 572 14.41 -6.89 2.01
N ARG A 573 13.78 -6.03 2.82
CA ARG A 573 13.05 -4.84 2.34
C ARG A 573 13.96 -3.90 1.56
N LEU A 574 15.08 -3.48 2.16
CA LEU A 574 16.06 -2.59 1.50
C LEU A 574 16.62 -3.19 0.20
N ALA A 575 16.86 -4.50 0.16
CA ALA A 575 17.34 -5.17 -1.04
C ALA A 575 16.31 -5.14 -2.18
N LYS A 576 15.03 -5.40 -1.87
CA LYS A 576 13.94 -5.40 -2.86
C LYS A 576 13.60 -4.00 -3.35
N ASP A 577 13.49 -3.04 -2.44
CA ASP A 577 12.96 -1.72 -2.74
C ASP A 577 13.99 -0.82 -3.43
N GLN A 578 15.28 -0.97 -3.10
CA GLN A 578 16.35 -0.08 -3.59
C GLN A 578 17.39 -0.77 -4.47
N GLY A 579 17.31 -2.10 -4.66
CA GLY A 579 18.22 -2.84 -5.54
C GLY A 579 19.70 -2.78 -5.12
N LEU A 580 19.97 -2.62 -3.82
CA LEU A 580 21.34 -2.45 -3.30
C LEU A 580 22.19 -3.69 -3.57
N ARG A 581 23.45 -3.48 -3.97
CA ARG A 581 24.42 -4.57 -4.16
C ARG A 581 24.78 -5.18 -2.80
N GLY A 582 24.77 -6.51 -2.73
CA GLY A 582 25.22 -7.26 -1.56
C GLY A 582 26.73 -7.10 -1.31
N TRP A 583 27.11 -7.14 -0.04
CA TRP A 583 28.50 -7.14 0.42
C TRP A 583 28.72 -8.23 1.45
N GLU A 584 29.83 -8.94 1.28
CA GLU A 584 30.37 -9.86 2.25
C GLU A 584 31.79 -9.44 2.65
N PRO A 585 32.15 -9.55 3.93
CA PRO A 585 33.52 -9.35 4.36
C PRO A 585 34.44 -10.31 3.62
N SER A 586 35.48 -9.79 2.97
CA SER A 586 36.58 -10.62 2.48
C SER A 586 37.34 -11.15 3.69
N ILE A 587 36.92 -12.30 4.20
CA ILE A 587 37.66 -13.01 5.25
C ILE A 587 38.94 -13.49 4.58
N GLY A 588 40.08 -12.94 4.97
CA GLY A 588 41.37 -13.47 4.55
C GLY A 588 41.36 -14.96 4.87
N ARG A 589 41.62 -15.82 3.89
CA ARG A 589 42.03 -17.20 4.17
C ARG A 589 43.12 -17.08 5.24
N ALA A 590 42.92 -17.73 6.38
CA ALA A 590 44.01 -17.94 7.32
C ALA A 590 45.18 -18.50 6.49
N LEU A 591 46.27 -17.74 6.42
CA LEU A 591 47.55 -18.21 5.91
C LEU A 591 48.15 -19.18 6.92
#